data_AF-A0A919E1K7-F1
#
_entry.id   AF-A0A919E1K7-F1
#
_cell.length_a   1.000
_cell.length_b   1.000
_cell.length_c   1.000
_cell.angle_alpha   90.00
_cell.angle_beta   90.00
_cell.angle_gamma   90.00
#
_symmetry.space_group_name_H-M   'P 1'
#
loop_
_entity.id
_entity.type
_entity.pdbx_description
1 polymer ?
#
loop_
_entity_poly.entity_id
_entity_poly.type
_entity_poly.pdbx_seq_one_letter_code
_entity_poly.pdbx_strand_id
1 'polypeptide(L)'
;MPAGDQHGAPDATPSPGETPAPSSARVSPAAHTGPGPRGVPADTVRSLGLDALTMSVTAGDGLPELVWSQPPEGLGPELEELQFALGDGPTFEAAGRGRRVMEPDLAATDPARWPAFLPVAARTPARAVVAVPLRLGVAVIGVLAGYRTSTGPLTDTQRRDLTRLARTLLALLLDTVEVPSADGTGAPPGLALRRAEVHQATGYLSVRLGIPPGQALLRLRSHAAAHDVPLTALARALFAGSVLPEDFDR
;
A
#
# COMPACT_ATOMS: atom_id res chain seq x y z
N MET A 1 15.32 -93.41 9.65
CA MET A 1 14.34 -93.56 10.75
C MET A 1 14.75 -92.62 11.88
N PRO A 2 13.90 -91.72 12.37
CA PRO A 2 12.94 -90.81 11.71
C PRO A 2 13.26 -89.33 12.07
N ALA A 3 12.96 -88.35 11.21
CA ALA A 3 11.72 -87.55 11.08
C ALA A 3 11.51 -86.49 12.17
N GLY A 4 11.21 -85.27 11.72
CA GLY A 4 10.89 -84.10 12.54
C GLY A 4 10.69 -82.86 11.66
N ASP A 5 9.68 -82.94 10.82
CA ASP A 5 9.16 -81.92 9.91
C ASP A 5 8.45 -80.79 10.69
N GLN A 6 8.63 -79.51 10.32
CA GLN A 6 7.56 -78.50 10.43
C GLN A 6 7.91 -77.12 9.85
N HIS A 7 7.22 -76.81 8.75
CA HIS A 7 6.42 -75.60 8.48
C HIS A 7 7.10 -74.23 8.33
N GLY A 8 7.00 -73.66 7.12
CA GLY A 8 7.21 -72.23 6.84
C GLY A 8 6.99 -71.89 5.38
N ALA A 9 5.76 -71.51 5.03
CA ALA A 9 5.37 -70.93 3.74
C ALA A 9 5.89 -69.46 3.62
N PRO A 10 5.86 -68.85 2.42
CA PRO A 10 6.89 -67.92 1.96
C PRO A 10 6.70 -66.50 2.49
N ASP A 11 7.79 -65.89 2.97
CA ASP A 11 7.83 -64.47 3.26
C ASP A 11 8.43 -63.69 2.08
N ALA A 12 7.79 -62.56 1.80
CA ALA A 12 7.93 -61.78 0.60
C ALA A 12 9.33 -61.18 0.47
N THR A 13 9.87 -61.25 -0.74
CA THR A 13 11.06 -60.50 -1.15
C THR A 13 10.70 -59.01 -1.26
N PRO A 14 11.35 -58.09 -0.53
CA PRO A 14 11.19 -56.67 -0.80
C PRO A 14 12.06 -56.29 -2.00
N SER A 15 11.43 -55.82 -3.07
CA SER A 15 12.10 -55.16 -4.20
C SER A 15 12.88 -53.93 -3.72
N PRO A 16 14.17 -53.77 -4.07
CA PRO A 16 14.91 -52.55 -3.82
C PRO A 16 14.83 -51.63 -5.05
N GLY A 17 14.38 -50.39 -4.87
CA GLY A 17 14.52 -49.35 -5.90
C GLY A 17 13.32 -48.45 -6.09
N GLU A 18 12.81 -47.85 -5.01
CA GLU A 18 11.99 -46.65 -5.14
C GLU A 18 12.90 -45.45 -4.87
N THR A 19 13.31 -44.79 -5.95
CA THR A 19 13.98 -43.49 -5.96
C THR A 19 13.10 -42.50 -5.21
N PRO A 20 13.56 -41.85 -4.12
CA PRO A 20 12.76 -40.79 -3.52
C PRO A 20 12.67 -39.63 -4.52
N ALA A 21 11.45 -39.36 -4.98
CA ALA A 21 11.12 -38.14 -5.71
C ALA A 21 11.62 -36.92 -4.90
N PRO A 22 12.13 -35.86 -5.57
CA PRO A 22 12.63 -34.69 -4.86
C PRO A 22 11.50 -34.16 -3.98
N SER A 23 11.79 -34.10 -2.68
CA SER A 23 10.95 -33.47 -1.66
C SER A 23 10.46 -32.14 -2.20
N SER A 24 9.19 -32.10 -2.60
CA SER A 24 8.48 -30.88 -2.88
C SER A 24 8.49 -30.10 -1.58
N ALA A 25 9.50 -29.24 -1.42
CA ALA A 25 9.52 -28.23 -0.40
C ALA A 25 8.21 -27.46 -0.56
N ARG A 26 7.23 -27.79 0.28
CA ARG A 26 6.07 -26.95 0.46
C ARG A 26 6.64 -25.63 0.92
N VAL A 27 6.70 -24.68 -0.01
CA VAL A 27 6.81 -23.28 0.35
C VAL A 27 5.56 -23.01 1.18
N SER A 28 5.73 -23.06 2.50
CA SER A 28 4.77 -22.48 3.44
C SER A 28 4.50 -21.07 2.94
N PRO A 29 3.24 -20.59 2.90
CA PRO A 29 2.96 -19.19 2.64
C PRO A 29 3.42 -18.45 3.90
N ALA A 30 4.72 -18.18 3.99
CA ALA A 30 5.25 -17.23 4.93
C ALA A 30 4.58 -15.91 4.54
N ALA A 31 3.73 -15.41 5.43
CA ALA A 31 3.17 -14.09 5.37
C ALA A 31 4.34 -13.10 5.27
N HIS A 32 4.67 -12.70 4.05
CA HIS A 32 5.67 -11.68 3.78
C HIS A 32 5.03 -10.32 4.00
N THR A 33 4.74 -10.03 5.26
CA THR A 33 4.51 -8.68 5.76
C THR A 33 5.88 -8.01 5.79
N GLY A 34 6.17 -7.13 4.82
CA GLY A 34 7.33 -6.23 4.90
C GLY A 34 7.28 -5.41 6.20
N PRO A 35 8.42 -4.89 6.71
CA PRO A 35 8.49 -4.33 8.05
C PRO A 35 7.85 -2.93 8.03
N GLY A 36 6.53 -2.89 8.14
CA GLY A 36 5.92 -1.82 8.90
C GLY A 36 6.61 -1.71 10.26
N PRO A 37 6.56 -0.54 10.92
CA PRO A 37 7.24 -0.31 12.18
C PRO A 37 6.92 -1.46 13.15
N ARG A 38 7.91 -2.33 13.37
CA ARG A 38 7.75 -3.52 14.21
C ARG A 38 7.38 -3.02 15.61
N GLY A 39 6.24 -3.47 16.12
CA GLY A 39 5.80 -3.13 17.48
C GLY A 39 4.66 -2.14 17.60
N VAL A 40 3.87 -1.86 16.55
CA VAL A 40 2.55 -1.23 16.72
C VAL A 40 1.57 -2.28 17.27
N PRO A 41 1.03 -2.13 18.50
CA PRO A 41 0.05 -3.07 19.02
C PRO A 41 -1.22 -3.12 18.14
N ALA A 42 -1.85 -4.30 18.04
CA ALA A 42 -3.08 -4.50 17.25
C ALA A 42 -4.21 -3.53 17.65
N ASP A 43 -4.27 -3.15 18.93
CA ASP A 43 -5.31 -2.27 19.48
C ASP A 43 -5.04 -0.77 19.27
N THR A 44 -3.89 -0.38 18.73
CA THR A 44 -3.49 1.05 18.58
C THR A 44 -4.50 1.86 17.79
N VAL A 45 -5.04 1.27 16.71
CA VAL A 45 -6.02 1.93 15.85
C VAL A 45 -7.29 2.25 16.64
N ARG A 46 -7.79 1.27 17.40
CA ARG A 46 -8.98 1.45 18.25
C ARG A 46 -8.74 2.40 19.43
N SER A 47 -7.57 2.36 20.08
CA SER A 47 -7.27 3.25 21.21
C SER A 47 -7.17 4.72 20.78
N LEU A 48 -6.79 4.97 19.54
CA LEU A 48 -6.83 6.30 18.91
C LEU A 48 -8.23 6.71 18.45
N GLY A 49 -9.23 5.84 18.61
CA GLY A 49 -10.58 6.03 18.09
C GLY A 49 -10.63 6.07 16.56
N LEU A 50 -9.78 5.30 15.90
CA LEU A 50 -9.71 5.16 14.45
C LEU A 50 -10.22 3.78 14.01
N ASP A 51 -10.62 3.66 12.74
CA ASP A 51 -10.98 2.39 12.11
C ASP A 51 -9.87 1.86 11.20
N ALA A 52 -9.03 2.76 10.66
CA ALA A 52 -7.82 2.40 9.94
C ALA A 52 -6.71 3.43 10.18
N LEU A 53 -5.47 2.99 10.10
CA LEU A 53 -4.26 3.82 10.15
C LEU A 53 -3.32 3.38 9.03
N THR A 54 -2.73 4.34 8.32
CA THR A 54 -1.85 4.14 7.18
C THR A 54 -0.62 5.02 7.34
N MET A 55 0.52 4.53 6.86
CA MET A 55 1.75 5.30 6.82
C MET A 55 2.30 5.27 5.41
N SER A 56 2.57 6.45 4.86
CA SER A 56 3.22 6.63 3.58
C SER A 56 4.57 7.33 3.72
N VAL A 57 5.45 7.09 2.77
CA VAL A 57 6.77 7.72 2.64
C VAL A 57 6.84 8.45 1.31
N THR A 58 7.41 9.64 1.33
CA THR A 58 7.63 10.46 0.15
C THR A 58 9.07 10.31 -0.30
N ALA A 59 9.30 9.64 -1.44
CA ALA A 59 10.62 9.40 -2.02
C ALA A 59 10.72 10.04 -3.41
N GLY A 60 11.91 10.49 -3.80
CA GLY A 60 12.25 10.88 -5.18
C GLY A 60 11.36 11.96 -5.83
N ASP A 61 10.21 11.54 -6.35
CA ASP A 61 9.24 12.34 -7.11
C ASP A 61 8.28 13.19 -6.25
N GLY A 62 8.37 13.07 -4.92
CA GLY A 62 7.59 13.87 -3.99
C GLY A 62 6.18 13.34 -3.72
N LEU A 63 5.87 12.13 -4.18
CA LEU A 63 4.54 11.52 -3.98
C LEU A 63 4.51 10.62 -2.75
N PRO A 64 3.39 10.59 -2.00
CA PRO A 64 3.24 9.72 -0.84
C PRO A 64 3.00 8.25 -1.27
N GLU A 65 3.96 7.38 -0.95
CA GLU A 65 3.90 5.94 -1.17
C GLU A 65 3.50 5.17 0.09
N LEU A 66 2.42 4.39 0.05
CA LEU A 66 1.95 3.60 1.19
C LEU A 66 2.96 2.50 1.53
N VAL A 67 3.52 2.55 2.73
CA VAL A 67 4.50 1.57 3.23
C VAL A 67 3.98 0.72 4.37
N TRP A 68 2.83 1.06 4.95
CA TRP A 68 2.22 0.30 6.02
C TRP A 68 0.75 0.67 6.22
N SER A 69 -0.06 -0.29 6.66
CA SER A 69 -1.43 -0.04 7.11
C SER A 69 -1.89 -1.00 8.20
N GLN A 70 -2.84 -0.56 9.01
CA GLN A 70 -3.57 -1.37 9.95
C GLN A 70 -5.05 -0.98 9.94
N PRO A 71 -5.97 -1.91 9.60
CA PRO A 71 -5.69 -3.26 9.07
C PRO A 71 -4.89 -3.26 7.74
N PRO A 72 -4.26 -4.39 7.37
CA PRO A 72 -3.49 -4.51 6.13
C PRO A 72 -4.34 -4.41 4.85
N GLU A 73 -5.66 -4.59 4.98
CA GLU A 73 -6.65 -4.54 3.91
C GLU A 73 -7.89 -3.75 4.35
N GLY A 74 -8.69 -3.29 3.39
CA GLY A 74 -9.93 -2.54 3.63
C GLY A 74 -9.72 -1.02 3.61
N LEU A 75 -10.47 -0.31 4.48
CA LEU A 75 -10.68 1.14 4.42
C LEU A 75 -9.39 1.96 4.21
N GLY A 76 -8.34 1.70 5.00
CA GLY A 76 -7.10 2.47 4.94
C GLY A 76 -6.39 2.36 3.58
N PRO A 77 -5.92 1.15 3.20
CA PRO A 77 -5.31 0.92 1.89
C PRO A 77 -6.16 1.36 0.70
N GLU A 78 -7.48 1.14 0.76
CA GLU A 78 -8.40 1.57 -0.30
C GLU A 78 -8.42 3.09 -0.47
N LEU A 79 -8.50 3.85 0.62
CA LEU A 79 -8.47 5.32 0.57
C LEU A 79 -7.11 5.88 0.16
N GLU A 80 -6.01 5.24 0.55
CA GLU A 80 -4.67 5.63 0.10
C GLU A 80 -4.46 5.34 -1.39
N GLU A 81 -5.01 4.23 -1.88
CA GLU A 81 -4.99 3.91 -3.31
C GLU A 81 -5.85 4.88 -4.12
N LEU A 82 -7.03 5.26 -3.61
CA LEU A 82 -7.86 6.29 -4.23
C LEU A 82 -7.13 7.63 -4.34
N GLN A 83 -6.52 8.10 -3.25
CA GLN A 83 -5.76 9.36 -3.27
C GLN A 83 -4.56 9.27 -4.20
N PHE A 84 -3.85 8.14 -4.22
CA PHE A 84 -2.76 7.91 -5.16
C PHE A 84 -3.23 7.94 -6.62
N ALA A 85 -4.34 7.29 -6.94
CA ALA A 85 -4.87 7.27 -8.30
C ALA A 85 -5.31 8.68 -8.75
N LEU A 86 -5.89 9.46 -7.85
CA LEU A 86 -6.43 10.79 -8.15
C LEU A 86 -5.38 11.90 -8.06
N GLY A 87 -4.30 11.69 -7.30
CA GLY A 87 -3.33 12.74 -6.98
C GLY A 87 -3.91 13.86 -6.11
N ASP A 88 -5.02 13.59 -5.42
CA ASP A 88 -5.81 14.53 -4.66
C ASP A 88 -6.29 13.90 -3.35
N GLY A 89 -6.50 14.72 -2.34
CA GLY A 89 -7.01 14.30 -1.04
C GLY A 89 -6.15 14.69 0.16
N PRO A 90 -6.59 14.30 1.37
CA PRO A 90 -6.00 14.73 2.64
C PRO A 90 -4.52 14.34 2.82
N THR A 91 -4.11 13.16 2.37
CA THR A 91 -2.71 12.70 2.43
C THR A 91 -1.82 13.55 1.53
N PHE A 92 -2.26 13.86 0.31
CA PHE A 92 -1.54 14.73 -0.63
C PHE A 92 -1.48 16.17 -0.13
N GLU A 93 -2.57 16.70 0.42
CA GLU A 93 -2.59 18.01 1.05
C GLU A 93 -1.60 18.08 2.24
N ALA A 94 -1.61 17.08 3.11
CA ALA A 94 -0.71 17.03 4.25
C ALA A 94 0.77 16.91 3.84
N ALA A 95 1.06 16.10 2.82
CA ALA A 95 2.40 15.98 2.24
C ALA A 95 2.88 17.31 1.64
N GLY A 96 2.07 17.90 0.75
CA GLY A 96 2.45 19.12 0.01
C GLY A 96 2.52 20.39 0.87
N ARG A 97 1.59 20.57 1.81
CA ARG A 97 1.59 21.74 2.71
C ARG A 97 2.47 21.54 3.93
N GLY A 98 2.83 20.29 4.23
CA GLY A 98 3.41 19.90 5.51
C GLY A 98 2.49 20.25 6.70
N ARG A 99 1.20 20.49 6.52
CA ARG A 99 0.32 20.83 7.67
C ARG A 99 -0.57 19.64 7.98
N ARG A 100 -0.86 19.46 9.26
CA ARG A 100 -1.84 18.45 9.66
C ARG A 100 -3.18 18.80 9.04
N VAL A 101 -3.79 17.81 8.41
CA VAL A 101 -5.16 17.87 7.93
C VAL A 101 -6.03 17.13 8.92
N MET A 102 -7.16 17.74 9.29
CA MET A 102 -8.18 17.12 10.12
C MET A 102 -9.53 17.46 9.51
N GLU A 103 -10.30 16.45 9.17
CA GLU A 103 -11.62 16.60 8.59
C GLU A 103 -12.60 15.70 9.35
N PRO A 104 -13.48 16.28 10.19
CA PRO A 104 -14.38 15.53 11.05
C PRO A 104 -15.59 14.95 10.31
N ASP A 105 -15.95 15.48 9.13
CA ASP A 105 -16.99 14.92 8.28
C ASP A 105 -16.70 15.18 6.78
N LEU A 106 -16.23 14.14 6.09
CA LEU A 106 -15.97 14.16 4.64
C LEU A 106 -17.22 14.53 3.83
N ALA A 107 -18.42 14.18 4.32
CA ALA A 107 -19.67 14.51 3.64
C ALA A 107 -20.05 16.00 3.77
N ALA A 108 -19.53 16.69 4.79
CA ALA A 108 -19.77 18.11 5.03
C ALA A 108 -18.60 19.00 4.56
N THR A 109 -17.54 18.39 4.02
CA THR A 109 -16.36 19.11 3.51
C THR A 109 -16.73 19.88 2.25
N ASP A 110 -16.16 21.08 2.09
CA ASP A 110 -16.26 21.85 0.84
C ASP A 110 -15.77 20.99 -0.36
N PRO A 111 -16.62 20.72 -1.36
CA PRO A 111 -16.25 19.95 -2.55
C PRO A 111 -15.03 20.53 -3.29
N ALA A 112 -14.77 21.84 -3.18
CA ALA A 112 -13.64 22.48 -3.82
C ALA A 112 -12.29 22.14 -3.16
N ARG A 113 -12.28 21.61 -1.93
CA ARG A 113 -11.06 21.30 -1.20
C ARG A 113 -10.30 20.12 -1.81
N TRP A 114 -11.03 19.04 -2.11
CA TRP A 114 -10.52 17.83 -2.78
C TRP A 114 -11.53 17.36 -3.85
N PRO A 115 -11.58 18.07 -4.98
CA PRO A 115 -12.64 17.90 -5.98
C PRO A 115 -12.61 16.54 -6.68
N ALA A 116 -11.45 15.88 -6.77
CA ALA A 116 -11.34 14.55 -7.35
C ALA A 116 -11.59 13.48 -6.29
N PHE A 117 -11.12 13.69 -5.06
CA PHE A 117 -11.23 12.72 -3.96
C PHE A 117 -12.63 12.60 -3.37
N LEU A 118 -13.29 13.71 -3.01
CA LEU A 118 -14.55 13.69 -2.26
C LEU A 118 -15.68 12.89 -2.94
N PRO A 119 -15.93 13.02 -4.25
CA PRO A 119 -16.99 12.26 -4.94
C PRO A 119 -16.78 10.74 -4.88
N VAL A 120 -15.52 10.30 -4.88
CA VAL A 120 -15.16 8.88 -4.83
C VAL A 120 -15.14 8.37 -3.40
N ALA A 121 -14.60 9.17 -2.47
CA ALA A 121 -14.59 8.86 -1.04
C ALA A 121 -16.00 8.70 -0.47
N ALA A 122 -16.98 9.47 -0.97
CA ALA A 122 -18.39 9.37 -0.60
C ALA A 122 -19.03 8.01 -0.91
N ARG A 123 -18.42 7.20 -1.77
CA ARG A 123 -18.84 5.81 -2.08
C ARG A 123 -18.23 4.77 -1.14
N THR A 124 -17.39 5.21 -0.21
CA THR A 124 -16.77 4.36 0.82
C THR A 124 -17.44 4.61 2.18
N PRO A 125 -17.21 3.76 3.18
CA PRO A 125 -17.68 4.02 4.55
C PRO A 125 -16.98 5.19 5.25
N ALA A 126 -15.98 5.85 4.64
CA ALA A 126 -15.19 6.89 5.27
C ALA A 126 -16.03 8.13 5.61
N ARG A 127 -15.95 8.57 6.86
CA ARG A 127 -16.62 9.77 7.38
C ARG A 127 -15.66 10.80 7.93
N ALA A 128 -14.53 10.40 8.49
CA ALA A 128 -13.54 11.36 8.98
C ALA A 128 -12.13 10.92 8.64
N VAL A 129 -11.23 11.89 8.49
CA VAL A 129 -9.82 11.67 8.18
C VAL A 129 -8.93 12.62 8.97
N VAL A 130 -7.78 12.11 9.39
CA VAL A 130 -6.67 12.91 9.91
C VAL A 130 -5.42 12.50 9.16
N ALA A 131 -4.65 13.47 8.67
CA ALA A 131 -3.36 13.21 8.02
C ALA A 131 -2.29 14.05 8.71
N VAL A 132 -1.31 13.37 9.30
CA VAL A 132 -0.21 13.97 10.07
C VAL A 132 1.08 13.82 9.27
N PRO A 133 1.68 14.92 8.79
CA PRO A 133 2.95 14.85 8.08
C PRO A 133 4.08 14.40 9.01
N LEU A 134 4.88 13.46 8.54
CA LEU A 134 6.09 12.96 9.18
C LEU A 134 7.27 13.84 8.74
N ARG A 135 7.86 14.58 9.68
CA ARG A 135 8.88 15.59 9.39
C ARG A 135 10.24 15.28 9.97
N LEU A 136 11.26 15.41 9.14
CA LEU A 136 12.66 15.46 9.55
C LEU A 136 13.20 16.86 9.25
N GLY A 137 13.32 17.68 10.30
CA GLY A 137 13.62 19.11 10.16
C GLY A 137 12.54 19.83 9.35
N VAL A 138 12.93 20.44 8.23
CA VAL A 138 12.02 21.14 7.31
C VAL A 138 11.42 20.22 6.23
N ALA A 139 11.98 19.02 6.05
CA ALA A 139 11.52 18.07 5.04
C ALA A 139 10.33 17.25 5.55
N VAL A 140 9.33 17.04 4.69
CA VAL A 140 8.26 16.06 4.90
C VAL A 140 8.71 14.75 4.27
N ILE A 141 8.92 13.73 5.09
CA ILE A 141 9.40 12.41 4.68
C ILE A 141 8.22 11.47 4.40
N GLY A 142 7.01 11.80 4.84
CA GLY A 142 5.84 10.95 4.68
C GLY A 142 4.62 11.47 5.39
N VAL A 143 3.56 10.65 5.47
CA VAL A 143 2.31 10.99 6.15
C VAL A 143 1.79 9.79 6.93
N LEU A 144 1.40 10.01 8.19
CA LEU A 144 0.57 9.08 8.94
C LEU A 144 -0.89 9.53 8.81
N ALA A 145 -1.72 8.74 8.15
CA ALA A 145 -3.14 9.04 7.98
C ALA A 145 -4.03 8.05 8.76
N GLY A 146 -5.11 8.57 9.32
CA GLY A 146 -6.08 7.82 10.10
C GLY A 146 -7.47 8.08 9.59
N TYR A 147 -8.27 7.03 9.49
CA TYR A 147 -9.62 7.06 8.93
C TYR A 147 -10.64 6.56 9.93
N ARG A 148 -11.86 7.12 9.85
CA ARG A 148 -13.01 6.64 10.60
C ARG A 148 -14.25 6.54 9.73
N THR A 149 -15.12 5.62 10.10
CA THR A 149 -16.47 5.41 9.60
C THR A 149 -17.52 6.22 10.36
N SER A 150 -17.10 6.89 11.45
CA SER A 150 -17.91 7.81 12.24
C SER A 150 -17.46 9.28 12.07
N THR A 151 -18.42 10.19 12.13
CA THR A 151 -18.19 11.65 12.07
C THR A 151 -17.71 12.20 13.42
N GLY A 152 -17.18 13.42 13.39
CA GLY A 152 -16.80 14.21 14.58
C GLY A 152 -15.31 14.50 14.69
N PRO A 153 -14.87 15.42 15.56
CA PRO A 153 -13.46 15.64 15.78
C PRO A 153 -12.82 14.48 16.55
N LEU A 154 -11.49 14.34 16.46
CA LEU A 154 -10.74 13.59 17.46
C LEU A 154 -10.65 14.44 18.75
N THR A 155 -10.73 13.78 19.90
CA THR A 155 -10.48 14.42 21.19
C THR A 155 -9.03 14.93 21.27
N ASP A 156 -8.76 15.88 22.16
CA ASP A 156 -7.41 16.41 22.39
C ASP A 156 -6.40 15.32 22.73
N THR A 157 -6.81 14.32 23.50
CA THR A 157 -5.98 13.19 23.88
C THR A 157 -5.65 12.34 22.65
N GLN A 158 -6.65 11.93 21.86
CA GLN A 158 -6.41 11.19 20.61
C GLN A 158 -5.53 11.97 19.64
N ARG A 159 -5.72 13.29 19.52
CA ARG A 159 -4.86 14.16 18.68
C ARG A 159 -3.41 14.16 19.16
N ARG A 160 -3.17 14.25 20.47
CA ARG A 160 -1.83 14.20 21.06
C ARG A 160 -1.20 12.82 20.86
N ASP A 161 -1.95 11.76 21.11
CA ASP A 161 -1.44 10.38 21.00
C ASP A 161 -1.12 9.99 19.56
N LEU A 162 -1.96 10.41 18.59
CA LEU A 162 -1.63 10.27 17.17
C LEU A 162 -0.35 11.02 16.79
N THR A 163 -0.13 12.20 17.36
CA THR A 163 1.10 12.98 17.14
C THR A 163 2.33 12.26 17.70
N ARG A 164 2.19 11.67 18.89
CA ARG A 164 3.26 10.90 19.53
C ARG A 164 3.56 9.65 18.70
N LEU A 165 2.53 8.93 18.27
CA LEU A 165 2.67 7.78 17.39
C LEU A 165 3.39 8.17 16.10
N ALA A 166 2.98 9.24 15.42
CA ALA A 166 3.66 9.73 14.21
C ALA A 166 5.17 9.96 14.43
N ARG A 167 5.56 10.55 15.57
CA ARG A 167 6.98 10.76 15.90
C ARG A 167 7.71 9.45 16.19
N THR A 168 7.09 8.54 16.93
CA THR A 168 7.65 7.22 17.24
C THR A 168 7.84 6.40 15.96
N LEU A 169 6.84 6.38 15.07
CA LEU A 169 6.90 5.65 13.82
C LEU A 169 7.95 6.24 12.88
N LEU A 170 8.10 7.56 12.83
CA LEU A 170 9.19 8.19 12.10
C LEU A 170 10.56 7.79 12.64
N ALA A 171 10.75 7.79 13.97
CA ALA A 171 12.02 7.37 14.56
C ALA A 171 12.34 5.90 14.22
N LEU A 172 11.36 5.01 14.36
CA LEU A 172 11.50 3.60 13.97
C LEU A 172 11.84 3.44 12.48
N LEU A 173 11.17 4.20 11.61
CA LEU A 173 11.44 4.18 10.17
C LEU A 173 12.88 4.58 9.86
N LEU A 174 13.39 5.62 10.53
CA LEU A 174 14.77 6.11 10.36
C LEU A 174 15.80 5.11 10.91
N ASP A 175 15.49 4.40 12.00
CA ASP A 175 16.37 3.37 12.57
C ASP A 175 16.43 2.10 11.73
N THR A 176 15.43 1.86 10.87
CA THR A 176 15.37 0.67 9.98
C THR A 176 16.05 0.86 8.62
N VAL A 177 16.66 2.02 8.34
CA VAL A 177 17.28 2.31 7.04
C VAL A 177 18.66 1.63 6.92
N GLU A 178 18.68 0.33 6.66
CA GLU A 178 19.62 -0.21 5.67
C GLU A 178 19.04 0.12 4.29
N VAL A 179 19.85 0.74 3.43
CA VAL A 179 19.45 1.35 2.15
C VAL A 179 18.59 0.39 1.31
N PRO A 180 17.30 0.68 1.07
CA PRO A 180 16.47 -0.16 0.21
C PRO A 180 16.87 0.06 -1.25
N SER A 181 17.35 -1.00 -1.89
CA SER A 181 17.36 -1.15 -3.35
C SER A 181 15.92 -1.00 -3.89
N ALA A 182 15.80 -0.67 -5.17
CA ALA A 182 14.58 -0.26 -5.89
C ALA A 182 13.36 -1.24 -5.89
N ASP A 183 13.37 -2.27 -5.05
CA ASP A 183 12.31 -3.27 -4.92
C ASP A 183 11.42 -2.94 -3.72
N GLY A 184 10.29 -2.26 -4.00
CA GLY A 184 9.34 -1.68 -3.04
C GLY A 184 8.71 -2.65 -2.03
N THR A 185 9.31 -2.77 -0.84
CA THR A 185 9.03 -3.84 0.14
C THR A 185 8.23 -3.45 1.39
N GLY A 186 7.27 -2.50 1.28
CA GLY A 186 6.39 -2.10 2.41
C GLY A 186 4.87 -2.17 2.16
N ALA A 187 4.42 -1.99 0.92
CA ALA A 187 2.99 -1.98 0.60
C ALA A 187 2.33 -3.37 0.79
N PRO A 188 1.02 -3.45 1.13
CA PRO A 188 0.27 -4.71 1.06
C PRO A 188 0.48 -5.39 -0.31
N PRO A 189 0.66 -6.71 -0.42
CA PRO A 189 1.17 -7.36 -1.64
C PRO A 189 0.41 -7.00 -2.93
N GLY A 190 -0.93 -6.95 -2.88
CA GLY A 190 -1.77 -6.59 -4.02
C GLY A 190 -1.75 -5.08 -4.36
N LEU A 191 -1.39 -4.22 -3.41
CA LEU A 191 -1.22 -2.78 -3.62
C LEU A 191 0.19 -2.49 -4.16
N ALA A 192 1.21 -3.18 -3.66
CA ALA A 192 2.58 -3.09 -4.17
C ALA A 192 2.65 -3.37 -5.68
N LEU A 193 2.00 -4.45 -6.13
CA LEU A 193 1.97 -4.81 -7.54
C LEU A 193 1.24 -3.76 -8.40
N ARG A 194 0.07 -3.29 -7.95
CA ARG A 194 -0.71 -2.26 -8.65
C ARG A 194 0.07 -0.97 -8.83
N ARG A 195 0.79 -0.53 -7.80
CA ARG A 195 1.62 0.68 -7.88
C ARG A 195 2.86 0.47 -8.74
N ALA A 196 3.49 -0.70 -8.68
CA ALA A 196 4.61 -1.03 -9.56
C ALA A 196 4.22 -0.91 -11.05
N GLU A 197 3.03 -1.41 -11.44
CA GLU A 197 2.52 -1.25 -12.81
C GLU A 197 2.39 0.24 -13.21
N VAL A 198 1.84 1.07 -12.31
CA VAL A 198 1.68 2.51 -12.56
C VAL A 198 3.04 3.22 -12.64
N HIS A 199 3.99 2.89 -11.76
CA HIS A 199 5.35 3.46 -11.82
C HIS A 199 6.08 3.05 -13.10
N GLN A 200 5.99 1.79 -13.51
CA GLN A 200 6.59 1.33 -14.76
C GLN A 200 5.97 2.05 -15.95
N ALA A 201 4.64 2.21 -15.99
CA ALA A 201 3.96 2.93 -17.06
C ALA A 201 4.35 4.43 -17.08
N THR A 202 4.49 5.03 -15.90
CA THR A 202 4.97 6.40 -15.73
C THR A 202 6.40 6.56 -16.24
N GLY A 203 7.31 5.65 -15.88
CA GLY A 203 8.70 5.65 -16.37
C GLY A 203 8.76 5.44 -17.89
N TYR A 204 7.95 4.54 -18.41
CA TYR A 204 7.81 4.32 -19.85
C TYR A 204 7.35 5.60 -20.58
N LEU A 205 6.26 6.24 -20.13
CA LEU A 205 5.78 7.49 -20.70
C LEU A 205 6.81 8.63 -20.58
N SER A 206 7.48 8.74 -19.43
CA SER A 206 8.53 9.74 -19.20
C SER A 206 9.65 9.64 -20.23
N VAL A 207 10.16 8.43 -20.48
CA VAL A 207 11.19 8.19 -21.50
C VAL A 207 10.66 8.43 -22.92
N ARG A 208 9.45 7.95 -23.22
CA ARG A 208 8.86 8.04 -24.57
C ARG A 208 8.50 9.45 -24.98
N LEU A 209 8.04 10.28 -24.05
CA LEU A 209 7.61 11.66 -24.32
C LEU A 209 8.69 12.69 -23.95
N GLY A 210 9.80 12.26 -23.35
CA GLY A 210 10.87 13.16 -22.93
C GLY A 210 10.47 14.14 -21.82
N ILE A 211 9.53 13.75 -20.96
CA ILE A 211 9.00 14.59 -19.87
C ILE A 211 9.38 14.04 -18.49
N PRO A 212 9.42 14.87 -17.43
CA PRO A 212 9.69 14.39 -16.07
C PRO A 212 8.65 13.35 -15.59
N PRO A 213 9.04 12.36 -14.75
CA PRO A 213 8.13 11.32 -14.25
C PRO A 213 6.85 11.87 -13.58
N GLY A 214 6.95 12.96 -12.81
CA GLY A 214 5.78 13.61 -12.21
C GLY A 214 4.79 14.15 -13.26
N GLN A 215 5.29 14.68 -14.38
CA GLN A 215 4.45 15.13 -15.49
C GLN A 215 3.83 13.95 -16.25
N ALA A 216 4.59 12.87 -16.45
CA ALA A 216 4.07 11.64 -17.03
C ALA A 216 2.94 11.03 -16.19
N LEU A 217 3.09 10.97 -14.87
CA LEU A 217 2.04 10.48 -13.98
C LEU A 217 0.82 11.40 -13.99
N LEU A 218 1.01 12.72 -14.01
CA LEU A 218 -0.10 13.67 -14.14
C LEU A 218 -0.90 13.43 -15.43
N ARG A 219 -0.23 13.23 -16.57
CA ARG A 219 -0.88 12.90 -17.84
C ARG A 219 -1.60 11.56 -17.77
N LEU A 220 -0.98 10.54 -17.18
CA LEU A 220 -1.59 9.24 -16.97
C LEU A 220 -2.89 9.33 -16.14
N ARG A 221 -2.87 10.09 -15.03
CA ARG A 221 -4.05 10.36 -14.19
C ARG A 221 -5.12 11.14 -14.95
N SER A 222 -4.74 12.19 -15.66
CA SER A 222 -5.68 13.00 -16.44
C SER A 222 -6.39 12.17 -17.50
N HIS A 223 -5.65 11.31 -18.20
CA HIS A 223 -6.23 10.44 -19.22
C HIS A 223 -7.16 9.39 -18.60
N ALA A 224 -6.75 8.79 -17.47
CA ALA A 224 -7.58 7.84 -16.72
C ALA A 224 -8.92 8.47 -16.29
N ALA A 225 -8.86 9.69 -15.75
CA ALA A 225 -10.05 10.46 -15.35
C ALA A 225 -10.93 10.84 -16.54
N ALA A 226 -10.34 11.29 -17.66
CA ALA A 226 -11.09 11.68 -18.86
C ALA A 226 -11.85 10.52 -19.51
N HIS A 227 -11.38 9.29 -19.34
CA HIS A 227 -11.96 8.09 -19.95
C HIS A 227 -12.67 7.17 -18.94
N ASP A 228 -12.79 7.59 -17.67
CA ASP A 228 -13.36 6.81 -16.56
C ASP A 228 -12.78 5.39 -16.46
N VAL A 229 -11.46 5.27 -16.67
CA VAL A 229 -10.74 3.99 -16.59
C VAL A 229 -9.85 3.93 -15.35
N PRO A 230 -9.73 2.78 -14.66
CA PRO A 230 -8.80 2.62 -13.55
C PRO A 230 -7.36 2.89 -14.01
N LEU A 231 -6.58 3.62 -13.21
CA LEU A 231 -5.19 3.98 -13.52
C LEU A 231 -4.31 2.74 -13.80
N THR A 232 -4.52 1.66 -13.05
CA THR A 232 -3.83 0.38 -13.25
C THR A 232 -4.25 -0.34 -14.52
N ALA A 233 -5.51 -0.22 -14.93
CA ALA A 233 -5.98 -0.77 -16.21
C ALA A 233 -5.34 -0.02 -17.38
N LEU A 234 -5.23 1.31 -17.28
CA LEU A 234 -4.54 2.13 -18.27
C LEU A 234 -3.04 1.82 -18.36
N ALA A 235 -2.38 1.61 -17.21
CA ALA A 235 -0.99 1.16 -17.17
C ALA A 235 -0.80 -0.17 -17.91
N ARG A 236 -1.69 -1.15 -17.71
CA ARG A 236 -1.65 -2.43 -18.44
C ARG A 236 -1.94 -2.25 -19.93
N ALA A 237 -2.87 -1.37 -20.30
CA ALA A 237 -3.20 -1.08 -21.69
C ALA A 237 -2.01 -0.51 -22.48
N LEU A 238 -1.20 0.35 -21.84
CA LEU A 238 0.07 0.86 -22.39
C LEU A 238 1.05 -0.28 -22.71
N PHE A 239 1.20 -1.26 -21.81
CA PHE A 239 2.08 -2.40 -22.04
C PHE A 239 1.53 -3.41 -23.04
N ALA A 240 0.20 -3.53 -23.15
CA ALA A 240 -0.46 -4.34 -24.16
C ALA A 240 -0.44 -3.68 -25.56
N GLY A 241 -0.05 -2.42 -25.66
CA GLY A 241 -0.06 -1.64 -26.91
C GLY A 241 -1.45 -1.25 -27.39
N SER A 242 -2.48 -1.35 -26.53
CA SER A 242 -3.85 -0.94 -26.86
C SER A 242 -4.11 0.54 -26.65
N VAL A 243 -3.23 1.23 -25.91
CA VAL A 243 -3.14 2.69 -25.81
C VAL A 243 -1.70 3.07 -26.09
N LEU A 244 -1.48 4.11 -26.90
CA LEU A 244 -0.15 4.51 -27.33
C LEU A 244 0.35 5.72 -26.52
N PRO A 245 1.67 5.88 -26.30
CA PRO A 245 2.23 7.04 -25.59
C PRO A 245 1.81 8.40 -26.16
N GLU A 246 1.66 8.49 -27.48
CA GLU A 246 1.20 9.67 -28.19
C GLU A 246 -0.24 10.11 -27.84
N ASP A 247 -1.07 9.20 -27.30
CA ASP A 247 -2.42 9.53 -26.84
C ASP A 247 -2.41 10.42 -25.57
N PHE A 248 -1.23 10.63 -24.98
CA PHE A 248 -0.99 11.46 -23.80
C PHE A 248 -0.33 12.81 -24.15
N ASP A 249 -0.18 13.16 -25.42
CA ASP A 249 0.59 14.35 -25.82
C ASP A 249 -0.19 15.69 -25.77
N ARG A 250 -1.45 15.65 -25.34
CA ARG A 250 -2.32 16.81 -25.17
C ARG A 250 -2.51 17.21 -23.71
#